data_AF-K0VP44-F1
#
_entry.id   AF-K0VP44-F1
#
_cell.length_a   1.000
_cell.length_b   1.000
_cell.length_c   1.000
_cell.angle_alpha   90.00
_cell.angle_beta   90.00
_cell.angle_gamma   90.00
#
_symmetry.space_group_name_H-M   'P 1'
#
loop_
_entity.id
_entity.type
_entity.pdbx_description
1 polymer ?
#
loop_
_entity_poly.entity_id
_entity_poly.type
_entity_poly.pdbx_seq_one_letter_code
_entity_poly.pdbx_strand_id
1 'polypeptide(L)'
;APVAAGDGCDKSLAWWFTPAPWAPPKPPKPGAKPPKPPREMMVSDLPKACAAVLDAAPAASMQAATYGGPSAASALTAAPAAEPAADAEGALPNLGPVPNDKPAMQ
;
A
#
# COMPACT_ATOMS: atom_id res chain seq x y z
N ALA A 1 9.17 -7.03 -14.57
CA ALA A 1 10.31 -6.20 -15.02
C ALA A 1 11.06 -5.71 -13.78
N PRO A 2 12.39 -5.54 -13.82
CA PRO A 2 13.13 -4.97 -12.70
C PRO A 2 12.69 -3.53 -12.45
N VAL A 3 12.69 -3.11 -11.18
CA VAL A 3 12.52 -1.71 -10.81
C VAL A 3 13.75 -0.90 -11.18
N ALA A 4 13.60 0.41 -11.28
CA ALA A 4 14.72 1.31 -11.51
C ALA A 4 15.79 1.13 -10.42
N ALA A 5 17.07 1.21 -10.80
CA ALA A 5 18.17 1.12 -9.86
C ALA A 5 18.18 2.35 -8.93
N GLY A 6 18.40 2.12 -7.63
CA GLY A 6 18.39 3.16 -6.60
C GLY A 6 17.59 2.73 -5.38
N ASP A 7 17.64 3.56 -4.34
CA ASP A 7 16.83 3.41 -3.12
C ASP A 7 15.43 4.04 -3.27
N GLY A 8 15.20 4.74 -4.38
CA GLY A 8 13.96 5.48 -4.64
C GLY A 8 13.90 6.79 -3.86
N CYS A 9 14.99 7.28 -3.28
CA CYS A 9 15.05 8.59 -2.61
C CYS A 9 15.49 9.72 -3.57
N ASP A 10 15.57 9.42 -4.86
CA ASP A 10 16.04 10.34 -5.89
C ASP A 10 14.91 11.22 -6.46
N LYS A 11 15.18 11.87 -7.60
CA LYS A 11 14.23 12.74 -8.31
C LYS A 11 12.89 12.05 -8.61
N SER A 12 12.88 10.73 -8.75
CA SER A 12 11.67 9.95 -8.97
C SER A 12 10.69 10.13 -7.81
N LEU A 13 11.16 10.16 -6.56
CA LEU A 13 10.34 10.44 -5.39
C LEU A 13 9.95 11.91 -5.31
N ALA A 14 10.90 12.82 -5.55
CA ALA A 14 10.62 14.26 -5.53
C ALA A 14 9.51 14.66 -6.52
N TRP A 15 9.41 13.99 -7.67
CA TRP A 15 8.37 14.24 -8.68
C TRP A 15 6.94 14.03 -8.15
N TRP A 16 6.72 13.04 -7.27
CA TRP A 16 5.41 12.76 -6.65
C TRP A 16 4.89 13.91 -5.80
N PHE A 17 5.80 14.78 -5.33
CA PHE A 17 5.45 15.97 -4.54
C PHE A 17 5.33 17.25 -5.38
N THR A 18 5.42 17.15 -6.70
CA THR A 18 5.19 18.29 -7.61
C THR A 18 3.73 18.35 -8.07
N PRO A 19 3.30 19.44 -8.74
CA PRO A 19 1.99 19.50 -9.39
C PRO A 19 1.87 18.64 -10.65
N ALA A 20 3.00 18.22 -11.24
CA ALA A 20 3.05 17.55 -12.53
C ALA A 20 2.16 16.30 -12.64
N PRO A 21 2.16 15.37 -11.67
CA PRO A 21 1.36 14.17 -11.80
C PRO A 21 -0.15 14.43 -11.60
N TRP A 22 -0.53 15.53 -10.93
CA TRP A 22 -1.92 15.90 -10.66
C TRP A 22 -2.48 16.90 -11.67
N ALA A 23 -1.70 17.22 -12.71
CA ALA A 23 -2.13 18.12 -13.76
C ALA A 23 -3.35 17.53 -14.49
N PRO A 24 -4.36 18.35 -14.83
CA PRO A 24 -5.50 17.88 -15.59
C PRO A 24 -5.04 17.35 -16.97
N PRO A 25 -5.70 16.31 -17.50
CA PRO A 25 -5.38 15.77 -18.81
C PRO A 25 -5.54 16.84 -19.88
N LYS A 26 -4.69 16.77 -20.91
CA LYS A 26 -4.81 17.66 -22.08
C LYS A 26 -6.16 17.43 -22.77
N PRO A 27 -6.79 18.48 -23.31
CA PRO A 27 -8.02 18.32 -24.07
C PRO A 27 -7.79 17.39 -25.27
N PRO A 28 -8.78 16.55 -25.63
CA PRO A 28 -8.68 15.68 -26.78
C PRO A 28 -8.49 16.49 -28.07
N LYS A 29 -7.77 15.92 -29.05
CA LYS A 29 -7.64 16.55 -30.37
C LYS A 29 -9.03 16.71 -31.02
N PRO A 30 -9.26 17.77 -31.81
CA PRO A 30 -10.49 17.91 -32.58
C PRO A 30 -10.77 16.66 -33.43
N GLY A 31 -11.99 16.12 -33.33
CA GLY A 31 -12.39 14.90 -34.05
C GLY A 31 -11.89 13.58 -33.44
N ALA A 32 -11.14 13.60 -32.32
CA ALA A 32 -10.77 12.37 -31.63
C ALA A 32 -11.98 11.76 -30.92
N LYS A 33 -12.24 10.48 -31.18
CA LYS A 33 -13.25 9.72 -30.44
C LYS A 33 -12.78 9.54 -29.00
N PRO A 34 -13.62 9.82 -27.99
CA PRO A 34 -13.25 9.55 -26.60
C PRO A 34 -12.82 8.08 -26.42
N PRO A 35 -11.79 7.80 -25.60
CA PRO A 35 -11.44 6.42 -25.28
C PRO A 35 -12.64 5.74 -24.63
N LYS A 36 -12.82 4.44 -24.89
CA LYS A 36 -13.83 3.66 -24.19
C LYS A 36 -13.51 3.72 -22.68
N PRO A 37 -14.51 3.98 -21.81
CA PRO A 37 -14.27 3.99 -20.38
C PRO A 37 -13.68 2.64 -19.95
N PRO A 38 -12.76 2.63 -18.97
CA PRO A 38 -12.32 1.39 -18.34
C PRO A 38 -13.54 0.61 -17.86
N ARG A 39 -13.51 -0.71 -17.98
CA ARG A 39 -14.57 -1.53 -17.40
C ARG A 39 -14.53 -1.39 -15.88
N GLU A 40 -15.70 -1.41 -15.26
CA GLU A 40 -15.80 -1.53 -13.81
C GLU A 40 -15.27 -2.90 -13.39
N MET A 41 -14.45 -2.93 -12.34
CA MET A 41 -13.92 -4.16 -11.75
C MET A 41 -14.81 -4.55 -10.57
N MET A 42 -15.26 -5.81 -10.56
CA MET A 42 -16.09 -6.37 -9.50
C MET A 42 -15.30 -7.38 -8.67
N VAL A 43 -15.75 -7.66 -7.44
CA VAL A 43 -15.16 -8.71 -6.59
C VAL A 43 -15.20 -10.07 -7.30
N SER A 44 -16.22 -10.31 -8.14
CA SER A 44 -16.33 -11.51 -8.98
C SER A 44 -15.22 -11.66 -10.02
N ASP A 45 -14.50 -10.58 -10.34
CA ASP A 45 -13.45 -10.57 -11.36
C ASP A 45 -12.07 -10.96 -10.81
N LEU A 46 -12.00 -11.27 -9.51
CA LEU A 46 -10.78 -11.71 -8.86
C LEU A 46 -10.25 -13.01 -9.49
N PRO A 47 -8.92 -13.16 -9.66
CA PRO A 47 -8.31 -14.43 -9.99
C PRO A 47 -8.70 -15.50 -8.97
N LYS A 48 -8.79 -16.77 -9.41
CA LYS A 48 -9.21 -17.89 -8.54
C LYS A 48 -8.42 -17.98 -7.22
N ALA A 49 -7.12 -17.67 -7.26
CA ALA A 49 -6.28 -17.65 -6.07
C ALA A 49 -6.72 -16.57 -5.05
N CYS A 50 -7.18 -15.42 -5.52
CA CYS A 50 -7.65 -14.33 -4.67
C CYS A 50 -9.08 -14.59 -4.16
N ALA A 51 -9.94 -15.20 -4.99
CA ALA A 51 -11.28 -15.62 -4.55
C ALA A 51 -11.20 -16.62 -3.39
N ALA A 52 -10.23 -17.54 -3.43
CA ALA A 52 -10.01 -18.52 -2.36
C ALA A 52 -9.71 -17.88 -0.98
N VAL A 53 -9.12 -16.68 -0.94
CA VAL A 53 -8.89 -15.94 0.32
C VAL A 53 -10.20 -15.41 0.89
N LEU A 54 -11.13 -14.97 0.04
CA LEU A 54 -12.45 -14.49 0.48
C LEU A 54 -13.34 -15.64 0.96
N ASP A 55 -13.21 -16.81 0.35
CA ASP A 55 -13.95 -18.02 0.73
C ASP A 55 -13.37 -18.72 1.98
N ALA A 56 -12.18 -18.30 2.44
CA ALA A 56 -11.53 -18.88 3.60
C ALA A 56 -12.24 -18.52 4.91
N ALA A 57 -12.06 -19.37 5.92
CA ALA A 57 -12.53 -19.05 7.26
C ALA A 57 -11.82 -17.79 7.80
N PRO A 58 -12.50 -16.93 8.56
CA PRO A 58 -11.87 -15.77 9.17
C PRO A 58 -10.79 -16.21 10.15
N ALA A 59 -9.73 -15.41 10.26
CA ALA A 59 -8.72 -15.64 11.28
C ALA A 59 -9.33 -15.53 12.68
N ALA A 60 -8.95 -16.43 13.59
CA ALA A 60 -9.46 -16.45 14.96
C ALA A 60 -9.03 -15.22 15.79
N SER A 61 -7.96 -14.52 15.39
CA SER A 61 -7.47 -13.29 16.00
C SER A 61 -6.52 -12.55 15.05
N MET A 62 -6.22 -11.27 15.35
CA MET A 62 -5.21 -10.50 14.61
C MET A 62 -3.82 -11.16 14.68
N GLN A 63 -3.45 -11.69 15.86
CA GLN A 63 -2.17 -12.39 16.03
C GLN A 63 -2.09 -13.64 15.14
N ALA A 64 -3.18 -14.40 15.04
CA ALA A 64 -3.25 -15.55 14.14
C ALA A 64 -3.15 -15.14 12.66
N ALA A 65 -3.76 -14.01 12.27
CA ALA A 65 -3.66 -13.49 10.90
C ALA A 65 -2.23 -13.04 10.54
N THR A 66 -1.52 -12.42 11.50
CA THR A 66 -0.17 -11.86 11.26
C THR A 66 0.94 -12.90 11.36
N TYR A 67 0.80 -13.88 12.28
CA TYR A 67 1.89 -14.80 12.63
C TYR A 67 1.56 -16.30 12.44
N GLY A 68 0.33 -16.64 12.07
CA GLY A 68 -0.15 -18.04 12.02
C GLY A 68 0.30 -18.86 10.81
N GLY A 69 1.00 -18.26 9.84
CA GLY A 69 1.57 -18.97 8.69
C GLY A 69 3.04 -19.35 8.89
N PRO A 70 3.61 -20.21 8.04
CA PRO A 70 5.06 -20.46 8.01
C PRO A 70 5.76 -19.16 7.58
N SER A 71 6.17 -18.37 8.56
CA SER A 71 6.90 -17.12 8.38
C SER A 71 8.33 -17.30 8.90
N ALA A 72 9.29 -16.59 8.32
CA ALA A 72 10.61 -16.44 8.93
C ALA A 72 10.50 -15.94 10.37
N ALA A 73 9.41 -15.23 10.73
CA ALA A 73 9.05 -14.83 12.09
C ALA A 73 8.93 -16.01 13.08
N SER A 74 8.49 -17.18 12.63
CA SER A 74 8.41 -18.39 13.47
C SER A 74 9.80 -18.94 13.84
N ALA A 75 10.85 -18.55 13.10
CA ALA A 75 12.25 -18.87 13.42
C ALA A 75 12.90 -17.83 14.36
N LEU A 76 12.22 -16.71 14.66
CA LEU A 76 12.64 -15.76 15.69
C LEU A 76 12.10 -16.11 17.09
N THR A 77 11.94 -17.39 17.43
CA THR A 77 11.96 -17.80 18.84
C THR A 77 13.37 -17.62 19.41
N ALA A 78 13.85 -16.37 19.39
CA ALA A 78 14.87 -15.93 20.31
C ALA A 78 14.34 -16.20 21.72
N ALA A 79 15.18 -16.81 22.56
CA ALA A 79 14.96 -16.84 24.00
C ALA A 79 14.52 -15.44 24.46
N PRO A 80 13.61 -15.31 25.45
CA PRO A 80 13.16 -13.99 25.88
C PRO A 80 14.39 -13.23 26.38
N ALA A 81 14.89 -12.31 25.55
CA ALA A 81 15.63 -11.19 26.08
C ALA A 81 14.63 -10.46 26.96
N ALA A 82 14.96 -10.25 28.23
CA ALA A 82 14.10 -9.52 29.15
C ALA A 82 13.63 -8.23 28.46
N GLU A 83 12.35 -8.19 28.11
CA GLU A 83 11.74 -7.05 27.46
C GLU A 83 11.80 -5.90 28.48
N PRO A 84 12.34 -4.71 28.12
CA PRO A 84 11.94 -3.51 28.84
C PRO A 84 10.42 -3.46 28.76
N ALA A 85 9.75 -3.16 29.87
CA ALA A 85 8.30 -3.05 29.91
C ALA A 85 7.83 -2.25 28.69
N ALA A 86 7.02 -2.88 27.84
CA ALA A 86 6.31 -2.15 26.81
C ALA A 86 5.52 -1.06 27.53
N ASP A 87 5.89 0.19 27.29
CA ASP A 87 5.11 1.33 27.78
C ASP A 87 3.66 1.08 27.36
N ALA A 88 2.81 0.94 28.37
CA ALA A 88 1.39 0.78 28.21
C ALA A 88 0.83 2.12 27.72
N GLU A 89 0.92 2.38 26.42
CA GLU A 89 -0.03 3.22 25.72
C GLU A 89 0.15 3.01 24.23
N GLY A 90 -0.89 2.50 23.56
CA GLY A 90 -0.95 2.27 22.11
C GLY A 90 -0.90 3.54 21.26
N ALA A 91 0.08 4.41 21.49
CA ALA A 91 0.37 5.54 20.64
C ALA A 91 1.15 5.03 19.44
N LEU A 92 0.48 4.95 18.30
CA LEU A 92 1.16 4.93 17.00
C LEU A 92 2.23 6.04 17.03
N PRO A 93 3.46 5.77 16.56
CA PRO A 93 4.49 6.82 16.51
C PRO A 93 3.90 8.02 15.78
N ASN A 94 4.18 9.23 16.27
CA ASN A 94 3.74 10.45 15.59
C ASN A 94 4.24 10.41 14.13
N LEU A 95 3.34 10.08 13.20
CA LEU A 95 3.66 9.86 11.77
C LEU A 95 4.07 11.15 11.04
N GLY A 96 4.21 12.26 11.78
CA GLY A 96 4.32 13.59 11.22
C GLY A 96 3.01 14.03 10.56
N PRO A 97 2.99 15.23 9.95
CA PRO A 97 1.86 15.66 9.16
C PRO A 97 1.60 14.64 8.03
N VAL A 98 0.40 14.06 7.98
CA VAL A 98 -0.03 13.25 6.84
C VAL A 98 -0.08 14.17 5.63
N PRO A 99 0.71 13.94 4.57
CA PRO A 99 0.64 14.75 3.37
C PRO A 99 -0.75 14.66 2.75
N ASN A 100 -1.36 15.79 2.40
CA ASN A 100 -2.59 15.79 1.60
C ASN A 100 -2.34 15.06 0.27
N ASP A 101 -3.36 14.39 -0.28
CA ASP A 101 -3.32 13.71 -1.59
C ASP A 101 -2.78 14.61 -2.72
N LYS A 102 -2.93 15.93 -2.55
CA LYS A 102 -2.40 16.94 -3.45
C LYS A 102 -1.63 18.01 -2.65
N PRO A 103 -0.38 18.31 -3.03
CA PRO A 103 0.38 19.37 -2.39
C PRO A 103 -0.34 20.72 -2.53
N ALA A 104 -0.31 21.52 -1.46
CA ALA A 104 -0.87 22.87 -1.46
C ALA A 104 -0.17 23.70 -2.54
N MET A 105 -0.98 24.27 -3.44
CA MET A 105 -0.50 25.18 -4.48
C MET A 105 -0.08 26.48 -3.78
N GLN A 106 1.23 26.71 -3.62
CA GLN A 106 1.77 28.05 -3.36
C GLN A 106 1.97 28.80 -4.68
#